data_AF-A0A952EBR7-F1
#
_entry.id   AF-A0A952EBR7-F1
#
_cell.length_a   1.000
_cell.length_b   1.000
_cell.length_c   1.000
_cell.angle_alpha   90.00
_cell.angle_beta   90.00
_cell.angle_gamma   90.00
#
_symmetry.space_group_name_H-M   'P 1'
#
loop_
_entity.id
_entity.type
_entity.pdbx_description
1 polymer ?
#
loop_
_entity_poly.entity_id
_entity_poly.type
_entity_poly.pdbx_seq_one_letter_code
_entity_poly.pdbx_strand_id
1 'polypeptide(L)'
;MTETSLLRRTADHALGYLESLDSRAISPTATPAELRAALGGALPEAGVSPEKVIDDLVRDVAGGLLGSASGRFFGWVIGGTL
;
A
#
# COMPACT_ATOMS: atom_id res chain seq x y z
N MET A 1 6.37 11.93 17.40
CA MET A 1 7.11 12.11 16.14
C MET A 1 6.72 13.48 15.55
N THR A 2 7.56 14.13 14.75
CA THR A 2 7.14 15.38 14.06
C THR A 2 6.46 15.05 12.73
N GLU A 3 5.62 15.95 12.23
CA GLU A 3 4.96 15.80 10.92
C GLU A 3 5.98 15.56 9.80
N THR A 4 7.12 16.26 9.82
CA THR A 4 8.21 16.07 8.85
C THR A 4 8.76 14.65 8.86
N SER A 5 9.00 14.07 10.04
CA SER A 5 9.45 12.68 10.13
C SER A 5 8.39 11.68 9.67
N LEU A 6 7.09 12.01 9.81
CA LEU A 6 6.00 11.16 9.34
C LEU A 6 5.95 11.14 7.83
N LEU A 7 6.01 12.33 7.21
CA LEU A 7 6.04 12.46 5.76
C LEU A 7 7.25 11.75 5.15
N ARG A 8 8.42 11.79 5.79
CA ARG A 8 9.60 11.03 5.34
C ARG A 8 9.34 9.53 5.37
N ARG A 9 8.81 9.00 6.47
CA ARG A 9 8.47 7.58 6.59
C ARG A 9 7.46 7.13 5.53
N THR A 10 6.45 7.96 5.27
CA THR A 10 5.48 7.68 4.19
C THR A 10 6.13 7.71 2.81
N ALA A 11 7.07 8.63 2.59
CA ALA A 11 7.84 8.69 1.35
C ALA A 11 8.71 7.44 1.18
N ASP A 12 9.33 6.91 2.24
CA ASP A 12 10.12 5.68 2.19
C ASP A 12 9.26 4.47 1.74
N HIS A 13 8.04 4.35 2.25
CA HIS A 13 7.08 3.34 1.80
C HIS A 13 6.70 3.50 0.32
N ALA A 14 6.46 4.74 -0.12
CA ALA A 14 6.15 5.04 -1.51
C ALA A 14 7.32 4.73 -2.45
N LEU A 15 8.55 5.09 -2.06
CA LEU A 15 9.77 4.78 -2.82
C LEU A 15 9.97 3.28 -2.94
N GLY A 16 9.84 2.52 -1.85
CA GLY A 16 9.94 1.06 -1.89
C GLY A 16 8.88 0.42 -2.80
N TYR A 17 7.67 0.99 -2.87
CA TYR A 17 6.66 0.56 -3.84
C TYR A 17 7.10 0.82 -5.29
N LEU A 18 7.56 2.04 -5.59
CA LEU A 18 8.02 2.43 -6.94
C LEU A 18 9.21 1.59 -7.40
N GLU A 19 10.20 1.36 -6.53
CA GLU A 19 11.37 0.52 -6.81
C GLU A 19 11.00 -0.95 -7.10
N SER A 20 9.86 -1.41 -6.59
CA SER A 20 9.39 -2.79 -6.80
C SER A 20 8.64 -3.02 -8.12
N LEU A 21 8.24 -1.97 -8.85
CA LEU A 21 7.27 -2.07 -9.96
C LEU A 21 7.73 -2.98 -11.12
N ASP A 22 9.03 -3.09 -11.35
CA ASP A 22 9.59 -3.93 -12.42
C ASP A 22 9.48 -5.42 -12.11
N SER A 23 9.53 -5.81 -10.84
CA SER A 23 9.56 -7.23 -10.42
C SER A 23 8.27 -7.71 -9.75
N ARG A 24 7.46 -6.81 -9.20
CA ARG A 24 6.20 -7.13 -8.51
C ARG A 24 5.17 -7.75 -9.45
N ALA A 25 4.30 -8.62 -8.91
CA ALA A 25 3.16 -9.15 -9.66
C ALA A 25 2.21 -8.02 -10.13
N ILE A 26 1.72 -8.13 -11.37
CA ILE A 26 0.73 -7.18 -11.91
C ILE A 26 -0.65 -7.46 -11.33
N SER A 27 -1.07 -8.73 -11.34
CA SER A 27 -2.33 -9.14 -10.72
C SER A 27 -2.21 -9.22 -9.20
N PRO A 28 -3.27 -8.89 -8.44
CA PRO A 28 -3.32 -9.17 -7.02
C PRO A 28 -3.06 -10.65 -6.73
N THR A 29 -2.27 -10.91 -5.68
CA THR A 29 -1.93 -12.25 -5.20
C THR A 29 -2.67 -12.63 -3.92
N ALA A 30 -3.25 -11.65 -3.21
CA ALA A 30 -4.11 -11.86 -2.06
C ALA A 30 -5.58 -11.95 -2.47
N THR A 31 -6.33 -12.80 -1.78
CA THR A 31 -7.77 -12.96 -1.97
C THR A 31 -8.55 -11.85 -1.26
N PRO A 32 -9.79 -11.55 -1.69
CA PRO A 32 -10.65 -10.62 -0.98
C PRO A 32 -10.96 -11.01 0.47
N ALA A 33 -10.91 -12.29 0.81
CA ALA A 33 -11.12 -12.77 2.17
C ALA A 33 -9.91 -12.44 3.07
N GLU A 34 -8.69 -12.66 2.57
CA GLU A 34 -7.46 -12.30 3.28
C GLU A 34 -7.36 -10.79 3.50
N LEU A 35 -7.67 -9.98 2.49
CA LEU A 35 -7.67 -8.52 2.62
C LEU A 35 -8.73 -8.03 3.62
N ARG A 36 -9.93 -8.64 3.63
CA ARG A 36 -10.95 -8.32 4.63
C ARG A 36 -10.53 -8.71 6.05
N ALA A 37 -9.85 -9.84 6.21
CA ALA A 37 -9.33 -10.24 7.51
C ALA A 37 -8.24 -9.28 8.01
N ALA A 38 -7.37 -8.80 7.12
CA ALA A 38 -6.29 -7.88 7.46
C ALA A 38 -6.80 -6.45 7.75
N LEU A 39 -7.66 -5.90 6.88
CA LEU A 39 -8.12 -4.51 6.95
C LEU A 39 -9.41 -4.31 7.76
N GLY A 40 -10.25 -5.34 7.86
CA GLY A 40 -11.62 -5.26 8.38
C GLY A 40 -11.75 -5.59 9.87
N GLY A 41 -10.65 -5.57 10.63
CA GLY A 41 -10.66 -5.76 12.08
C GLY A 41 -11.46 -4.67 12.82
N ALA A 42 -11.68 -4.89 14.12
CA ALA A 42 -12.34 -3.88 14.95
C ALA A 42 -11.53 -2.58 15.00
N LEU A 43 -12.22 -1.44 14.88
CA LEU A 43 -11.58 -0.15 15.08
C LEU A 43 -11.18 0.00 16.56
N PRO A 44 -9.95 0.46 16.85
CA PRO A 44 -9.52 0.71 18.22
C PRO A 44 -10.42 1.73 18.94
N GLU A 45 -10.71 1.49 20.22
CA GLU A 45 -11.51 2.41 21.06
C GLU A 45 -10.78 3.73 21.35
N ALA A 46 -9.45 3.71 21.30
CA ALA A 46 -8.59 4.87 21.48
C ALA A 46 -7.78 5.13 20.21
N GLY A 47 -7.41 6.40 20.00
CA GLY A 47 -6.55 6.79 18.89
C GLY A 47 -5.22 6.04 18.89
N VAL A 48 -4.79 5.62 17.71
CA VAL A 48 -3.48 5.00 17.46
C VAL A 48 -2.51 6.02 16.86
N SER A 49 -1.22 5.77 16.99
CA SER A 49 -0.21 6.66 16.43
C SER A 49 -0.29 6.66 14.89
N PRO A 50 -0.12 7.82 14.22
CA PRO A 50 -0.25 7.91 12.78
C PRO A 50 0.80 7.07 12.03
N GLU A 51 1.96 6.84 12.63
CA GLU A 51 3.00 5.95 12.11
C GLU A 51 2.48 4.53 11.99
N LYS A 52 1.87 4.05 13.08
CA LYS A 52 1.29 2.72 13.14
C LYS A 52 0.19 2.55 12.10
N VAL A 53 -0.66 3.56 11.91
CA VAL A 53 -1.71 3.52 10.88
C VAL A 53 -1.11 3.35 9.49
N ILE A 54 -0.10 4.15 9.13
CA ILE A 54 0.53 4.08 7.81
C ILE A 54 1.24 2.74 7.61
N ASP A 55 2.00 2.28 8.61
CA ASP A 55 2.71 0.99 8.51
C ASP A 55 1.75 -0.19 8.40
N ASP A 56 0.66 -0.17 9.18
CA ASP A 56 -0.37 -1.20 9.13
C ASP A 56 -1.04 -1.22 7.76
N LEU A 57 -1.42 -0.06 7.21
CA LEU A 57 -2.03 0.01 5.88
C LEU A 57 -1.09 -0.53 4.79
N VAL A 58 0.19 -0.15 4.80
CA VAL A 58 1.16 -0.63 3.81
C VAL A 58 1.34 -2.14 3.89
N ARG A 59 1.42 -2.69 5.10
CA ARG A 59 1.51 -4.14 5.33
C ARG A 59 0.24 -4.86 4.89
N ASP A 60 -0.93 -4.37 5.28
CA ASP A 60 -2.20 -5.12 5.18
C ASP A 60 -2.79 -5.08 3.77
N VAL A 61 -2.35 -4.15 2.90
CA VAL A 61 -2.66 -4.15 1.46
C VAL A 61 -1.66 -4.96 0.62
N ALA A 62 -0.65 -5.58 1.24
CA ALA A 62 0.34 -6.39 0.53
C ALA A 62 -0.35 -7.50 -0.28
N GLY A 63 0.05 -7.64 -1.55
CA GLY A 63 -0.58 -8.59 -2.48
C GLY A 63 -2.00 -8.21 -2.94
N GLY A 64 -2.65 -7.21 -2.36
CA GLY A 64 -4.00 -6.77 -2.75
C GLY A 64 -4.03 -5.71 -3.85
N LEU A 65 -2.93 -4.99 -4.04
CA LEU A 65 -2.85 -3.93 -5.05
C LEU A 65 -2.66 -4.51 -6.46
N LEU A 66 -3.47 -4.03 -7.39
CA LEU A 66 -3.23 -4.19 -8.82
C LEU A 66 -2.03 -3.33 -9.22
N GLY A 67 -1.04 -3.92 -9.89
CA GLY A 67 0.20 -3.27 -10.33
C GLY A 67 0.01 -2.31 -11.51
N SER A 68 -1.01 -1.44 -11.46
CA SER A 68 -1.37 -0.54 -12.56
C SER A 68 -0.37 0.59 -12.82
N ALA A 69 0.53 0.84 -11.88
CA ALA A 69 1.64 1.79 -12.05
C ALA A 69 2.84 1.20 -12.81
N SER A 70 2.87 -0.12 -13.05
CA SER A 70 3.96 -0.77 -13.77
C SER A 70 3.84 -0.55 -15.28
N GLY A 71 4.97 -0.34 -15.97
CA GLY A 71 5.02 -0.32 -17.43
C GLY A 71 4.63 -1.64 -18.12
N ARG A 72 4.46 -2.72 -17.35
CA ARG A 72 3.99 -4.04 -17.83
C ARG A 72 2.47 -4.21 -17.75
N PHE A 73 1.74 -3.19 -17.32
CA PHE A 73 0.29 -3.21 -17.19
C PHE A 73 -0.37 -2.55 -18.42
N PHE A 74 -1.23 -3.27 -19.13
CA PHE A 74 -1.84 -2.84 -20.41
C PHE A 74 -3.38 -2.80 -20.40
N GLY A 75 -3.99 -2.73 -19.21
CA GLY A 75 -5.44 -2.75 -19.05
C GLY A 75 -6.07 -1.36 -18.87
N TRP A 76 -7.30 -1.19 -19.35
CA TRP A 76 -8.14 0.01 -19.12
C TRP A 76 -7.46 1.34 -19.52
N VAL A 77 -8.01 2.45 -19.03
CA VAL A 77 -7.41 3.79 -19.11
C VAL A 77 -7.05 4.20 -17.69
N ILE A 78 -5.85 3.82 -17.26
CA ILE A 78 -5.28 4.23 -15.97
C ILE A 78 -4.22 5.28 -16.24
N GLY A 79 -4.32 6.42 -15.55
CA GLY A 79 -3.39 7.53 -15.71
C GLY A 79 -1.97 7.12 -15.33
N GLY A 80 -1.00 7.49 -16.17
CA GLY A 80 0.41 7.33 -15.85
C GLY A 80 0.81 8.20 -14.66
N THR A 81 1.74 7.69 -13.86
CA THR A 81 2.39 8.41 -12.77
C THR A 81 3.91 8.37 -12.97
N LEU A 82 4.66 9.11 -12.15
CA LEU A 82 6.13 9.15 -12.15
C LEU A 82 6.79 7.77 -12.15
#